data_AF-A0A6I5C663-F1
#
_entry.id   AF-A0A6I5C663-F1
#
_cell.length_a   1.000
_cell.length_b   1.000
_cell.length_c   1.000
_cell.angle_alpha   90.00
_cell.angle_beta   90.00
_cell.angle_gamma   90.00
#
_symmetry.space_group_name_H-M   'P 1'
#
loop_
_entity.id
_entity.type
_entity.pdbx_description
1 polymer ?
#
loop_
_entity_poly.entity_id
_entity_poly.type
_entity_poly.pdbx_seq_one_letter_code
_entity_poly.pdbx_strand_id
1 'polypeptide(L)'
;MAWPVSGKSAAALRAQARRLRDHLVATPGTRPADVALTLSTRAVLEHRAVVLGADEERLLAGLDAVAEGRGGAPVRAGVAHGDPRPVFVLPGTGVPGDIAQLLDVFPAFAERMAECARVLDPLTGGSLLDAARSATAPDATGPLRWAVSVSLVALWRALGVRPAALTGDGDGETAAA
;
A
#
# COMPACT_ATOMS: atom_id res chain seq x y z
N MET A 1 10.24 1.73 -0.51
CA MET A 1 10.75 0.44 -1.02
C MET A 1 10.26 -0.70 -0.14
N ALA A 2 10.13 -1.92 -0.68
CA ALA A 2 9.67 -3.10 0.05
C ALA A 2 10.55 -4.33 -0.22
N TRP A 3 11.09 -4.95 0.83
CA TRP A 3 11.86 -6.20 0.75
C TRP A 3 11.07 -7.36 1.36
N PRO A 4 10.46 -8.23 0.54
CA PRO A 4 9.78 -9.43 1.03
C PRO A 4 10.79 -10.53 1.37
N VAL A 5 10.57 -11.20 2.51
CA VAL A 5 11.33 -12.37 2.96
C VAL A 5 10.35 -13.42 3.45
N SER A 6 10.59 -14.71 3.16
CA SER A 6 9.72 -15.79 3.59
C SER A 6 10.48 -17.05 4.04
N GLY A 7 9.83 -17.88 4.86
CA GLY A 7 10.34 -19.16 5.35
C GLY A 7 9.22 -20.16 5.67
N LYS A 8 9.56 -21.47 5.69
CA LYS A 8 8.60 -22.54 6.05
C LYS A 8 8.27 -22.60 7.55
N SER A 9 9.02 -21.85 8.36
CA SER A 9 8.84 -21.73 9.81
C SER A 9 9.28 -20.34 10.26
N ALA A 10 8.87 -19.92 11.46
CA ALA A 10 9.34 -18.67 12.04
C ALA A 10 10.88 -18.64 12.18
N ALA A 11 11.51 -19.76 12.53
CA ALA A 11 12.96 -19.88 12.61
C ALA A 11 13.63 -19.74 11.23
N ALA A 12 13.04 -20.34 10.19
CA ALA A 12 13.54 -20.22 8.83
C ALA A 12 13.42 -18.78 8.30
N LEU A 13 12.32 -18.08 8.58
CA LEU A 13 12.16 -16.66 8.25
C LEU A 13 13.26 -15.81 8.89
N ARG A 14 13.50 -16.00 10.20
CA ARG A 14 14.57 -15.29 10.92
C ARG A 14 15.95 -15.56 10.32
N ALA A 15 16.23 -16.81 9.94
CA ALA A 15 17.49 -17.19 9.32
C ALA A 15 17.66 -16.56 7.93
N GLN A 16 16.60 -16.47 7.13
CA GLN A 16 16.62 -15.82 5.83
C GLN A 16 16.92 -14.32 5.94
N ALA A 17 16.30 -13.64 6.92
CA ALA A 17 16.54 -12.22 7.16
C ALA A 17 18.01 -11.96 7.55
N ARG A 18 18.57 -12.74 8.49
CA ARG A 18 20.01 -12.64 8.83
C ARG A 18 20.90 -12.85 7.63
N ARG A 19 20.67 -13.92 6.88
CA ARG A 19 21.49 -14.25 5.70
C ARG A 19 21.47 -13.15 4.65
N LEU A 20 20.30 -12.56 4.39
CA LEU A 20 20.18 -11.45 3.45
C LEU A 20 20.93 -10.22 3.96
N ARG A 21 20.75 -9.86 5.23
CA ARG A 21 21.43 -8.72 5.86
C ARG A 21 22.95 -8.88 5.80
N ASP A 22 23.48 -10.04 6.17
CA ASP A 22 24.91 -10.31 6.15
C ASP A 22 25.48 -10.27 4.73
N HIS A 23 24.74 -10.79 3.75
CA HIS A 23 25.14 -10.72 2.35
C HIS A 23 25.23 -9.28 1.83
N LEU A 24 24.25 -8.43 2.15
CA LEU A 24 24.22 -7.04 1.73
C LEU A 24 25.33 -6.21 2.40
N VAL A 25 25.58 -6.45 3.69
CA VAL A 25 26.70 -5.81 4.40
C VAL A 25 28.06 -6.24 3.82
N ALA A 26 28.21 -7.50 3.42
CA ALA A 26 29.41 -7.99 2.76
C ALA A 26 29.55 -7.50 1.29
N THR A 27 28.47 -6.99 0.69
CA THR A 27 28.40 -6.57 -0.72
C THR A 27 27.86 -5.15 -0.86
N PRO A 28 28.59 -4.14 -0.35
CA PRO A 28 28.13 -2.75 -0.37
C PRO A 28 27.94 -2.24 -1.79
N GLY A 29 27.00 -1.30 -1.96
CA GLY A 29 26.68 -0.68 -3.25
C GLY A 29 25.63 -1.44 -4.08
N THR A 30 25.06 -2.52 -3.54
CA THR A 30 23.92 -3.18 -4.18
C THR A 30 22.70 -2.26 -4.14
N ARG A 31 22.13 -1.92 -5.30
CA ARG A 31 20.98 -1.00 -5.35
C ARG A 31 19.77 -1.61 -4.65
N PRO A 32 19.16 -0.93 -3.68
CA PRO A 32 18.04 -1.50 -2.94
C PRO A 32 16.84 -1.92 -3.80
N ALA A 33 16.61 -1.25 -4.94
CA ALA A 33 15.55 -1.60 -5.88
C ALA A 33 15.79 -2.94 -6.59
N ASP A 34 17.04 -3.28 -6.91
CA ASP A 34 17.40 -4.56 -7.54
C ASP A 34 17.21 -5.71 -6.55
N VAL A 35 17.50 -5.46 -5.26
CA VAL A 35 17.21 -6.41 -4.17
C VAL A 35 15.71 -6.64 -4.07
N ALA A 36 14.90 -5.58 -4.06
CA ALA A 36 13.44 -5.69 -3.99
C ALA A 36 12.87 -6.52 -5.16
N LEU A 37 13.33 -6.25 -6.38
CA LEU A 37 12.94 -7.00 -7.58
C LEU A 37 13.37 -8.47 -7.49
N THR A 38 14.61 -8.74 -7.08
CA THR A 38 15.13 -10.11 -6.94
C THR A 38 14.37 -10.90 -5.88
N LEU A 39 13.96 -10.25 -4.79
CA LEU A 39 13.18 -10.88 -3.72
C LEU A 39 11.74 -11.15 -4.16
N SER A 40 11.13 -10.29 -4.99
CA SER A 40 9.76 -10.48 -5.46
C SER A 40 9.60 -11.71 -6.38
N THR A 41 10.68 -12.18 -7.00
CA THR A 41 10.68 -13.41 -7.82
C THR A 41 10.98 -14.68 -7.02
N ARG A 42 11.23 -14.59 -5.71
CA ARG A 42 11.49 -15.78 -4.87
C ARG A 42 10.20 -16.48 -4.49
N ALA A 43 10.33 -17.76 -4.11
CA ALA A 43 9.21 -18.52 -3.58
C ALA A 43 8.59 -17.83 -2.35
N VAL A 44 7.26 -17.86 -2.28
CA VAL A 44 6.48 -17.19 -1.24
C VAL A 44 5.95 -18.23 -0.24
N LEU A 45 6.67 -18.44 0.85
CA LEU A 45 6.37 -19.44 1.89
C LEU A 45 5.44 -18.89 2.98
N GLU A 46 5.01 -19.73 3.92
CA GLU A 46 3.93 -19.45 4.87
C GLU A 46 4.28 -18.37 5.90
N HIS A 47 5.50 -18.38 6.44
CA HIS A 47 5.96 -17.31 7.33
C HIS A 47 6.58 -16.20 6.51
N ARG A 48 5.99 -15.01 6.54
CA ARG A 48 6.34 -13.89 5.67
C ARG A 48 6.67 -12.65 6.48
N ALA A 49 7.64 -11.88 6.01
CA ALA A 49 7.87 -10.51 6.43
C ALA A 49 8.08 -9.62 5.21
N VAL A 50 7.65 -8.36 5.30
CA VAL A 50 7.98 -7.29 4.36
C VAL A 50 8.61 -6.17 5.16
N VAL A 51 9.84 -5.81 4.80
CA VAL A 51 10.54 -4.65 5.36
C VAL A 51 10.30 -3.45 4.46
N LEU A 52 9.79 -2.36 5.02
CA LEU A 52 9.58 -1.10 4.30
C LEU A 52 10.68 -0.10 4.64
N GLY A 53 11.20 0.62 3.64
CA GLY A 53 12.25 1.61 3.87
C GLY A 53 12.42 2.57 2.70
N ALA A 54 12.96 3.74 2.98
CA ALA A 54 13.29 4.76 1.97
C ALA A 54 14.76 4.66 1.51
N ASP A 55 15.61 4.05 2.34
CA ASP A 55 17.06 3.98 2.19
C ASP A 55 17.57 2.62 2.68
N GLU A 56 18.82 2.31 2.34
CA GLU A 56 19.47 1.03 2.66
C GLU A 56 19.59 0.79 4.18
N GLU A 57 19.93 1.83 4.94
CA GLU A 57 20.09 1.75 6.41
C GLU A 57 18.81 1.26 7.09
N ARG A 58 17.66 1.88 6.77
CA ARG A 58 16.36 1.47 7.31
C ARG A 58 15.97 0.05 6.89
N LEU A 59 16.32 -0.35 5.66
CA LEU A 59 16.02 -1.68 5.16
C LEU A 59 16.86 -2.74 5.88
N LEU A 60 18.16 -2.49 6.11
CA LEU A 60 19.03 -3.38 6.88
C LEU A 60 18.57 -3.49 8.35
N ALA A 61 18.26 -2.37 8.99
CA ALA A 61 17.73 -2.37 10.37
C ALA A 61 16.40 -3.15 10.48
N GLY A 62 15.56 -3.10 9.45
CA GLY A 62 14.34 -3.89 9.40
C GLY A 62 14.59 -5.39 9.20
N LEU A 63 15.63 -5.78 8.46
CA LEU A 63 16.06 -7.19 8.38
C LEU A 63 16.57 -7.69 9.73
N ASP A 64 17.32 -6.87 10.47
CA ASP A 64 17.74 -7.19 11.85
C ASP A 64 16.52 -7.39 12.78
N ALA A 65 15.51 -6.51 12.68
CA ALA A 65 14.26 -6.67 13.42
C ALA A 65 13.55 -8.00 13.08
N VAL A 66 13.45 -8.36 11.79
CA VAL A 66 12.88 -9.65 11.38
C VAL A 66 13.70 -10.81 11.92
N ALA A 67 15.03 -10.73 11.85
CA ALA A 67 15.96 -11.74 12.36
C ALA A 67 15.80 -12.00 13.87
N GLU A 68 15.47 -10.97 14.63
CA GLU A 68 15.19 -11.02 16.07
C GLU A 68 13.74 -11.45 16.38
N GLY A 69 12.89 -11.58 15.36
CA GLY A 69 11.47 -11.90 15.52
C GLY A 69 10.62 -10.71 15.97
N ARG A 70 11.11 -9.48 15.80
CA ARG A 70 10.36 -8.25 16.08
C ARG A 70 9.51 -7.87 14.87
N GLY A 71 8.23 -7.59 15.12
CA GLY A 71 7.30 -7.02 14.14
C GLY A 71 6.98 -5.56 14.43
N GLY A 72 6.00 -5.00 13.71
CA GLY A 72 5.62 -3.59 13.84
C GLY A 72 6.39 -2.68 12.89
N ALA A 73 5.89 -1.47 12.63
CA ALA A 73 6.48 -0.57 11.65
C ALA A 73 7.99 -0.37 11.88
N PRO A 74 8.84 -0.49 10.83
CA PRO A 74 8.48 -0.59 9.41
C PRO A 74 8.31 -2.03 8.86
N VAL A 75 8.35 -3.04 9.73
CA VAL A 75 8.19 -4.45 9.38
C VAL A 75 6.71 -4.86 9.43
N ARG A 76 6.26 -5.61 8.44
CA ARG A 76 4.98 -6.32 8.45
C ARG A 76 5.28 -7.81 8.39
N ALA A 77 5.00 -8.54 9.46
CA ALA A 77 5.25 -9.98 9.54
C ALA A 77 3.98 -10.73 9.92
N GLY A 78 3.85 -11.97 9.45
CA GLY A 78 2.70 -12.81 9.73
C GLY A 78 2.85 -14.21 9.15
N VAL A 79 1.84 -15.04 9.40
CA VAL A 79 1.71 -16.36 8.81
C VAL A 79 0.54 -16.32 7.83
N ALA A 80 0.79 -16.69 6.58
CA ALA A 80 -0.23 -16.74 5.56
C ALA A 80 -1.09 -18.00 5.73
N HIS A 81 -2.41 -17.81 5.69
CA HIS A 81 -3.40 -18.89 5.81
C HIS A 81 -4.41 -18.80 4.67
N GLY A 82 -4.60 -19.89 3.93
CA GLY A 82 -5.64 -20.02 2.91
C GLY A 82 -5.60 -18.98 1.80
N ASP A 83 -6.74 -18.83 1.13
CA ASP A 83 -6.96 -17.83 0.09
C ASP A 83 -7.74 -16.64 0.67
N PRO A 84 -7.15 -15.44 0.76
CA PRO A 84 -7.82 -14.30 1.38
C PRO A 84 -8.98 -13.81 0.51
N ARG A 85 -10.13 -13.56 1.15
CA ARG A 85 -11.29 -12.88 0.53
C ARG A 85 -11.46 -11.51 1.18
N PRO A 86 -10.71 -10.48 0.73
CA PRO A 86 -10.72 -9.18 1.37
C PRO A 86 -12.06 -8.48 1.16
N VAL A 87 -12.52 -7.74 2.17
CA VAL A 87 -13.64 -6.81 2.07
C VAL A 87 -13.07 -5.41 2.13
N PHE A 88 -13.45 -4.53 1.20
CA PHE A 88 -13.07 -3.13 1.25
C PHE A 88 -14.10 -2.36 2.06
N VAL A 89 -13.63 -1.64 3.08
CA VAL A 89 -14.44 -0.77 3.92
C VAL A 89 -14.17 0.67 3.49
N LEU A 90 -15.20 1.35 2.99
CA LEU A 90 -15.12 2.72 2.49
C LEU A 90 -15.66 3.67 3.57
N PRO A 91 -14.81 4.51 4.19
CA PRO A 91 -15.27 5.42 5.23
C PRO A 91 -16.14 6.52 4.60
N GLY A 92 -17.20 6.93 5.31
CA GLY A 92 -18.01 8.08 4.91
C GLY A 92 -17.34 9.44 5.16
N THR A 93 -16.30 9.47 5.98
CA THR A 93 -15.59 10.70 6.36
C THR A 93 -14.08 10.56 6.22
N GLY A 94 -13.42 11.70 5.98
CA GLY A 94 -11.99 11.78 5.76
C GLY A 94 -11.54 11.27 4.40
N VAL A 95 -10.32 11.65 4.04
CA VAL A 95 -9.55 11.14 2.90
C VAL A 95 -8.12 10.88 3.36
N PRO A 96 -7.31 10.09 2.63
CA PRO A 96 -5.89 10.01 2.91
C PRO A 96 -5.26 11.40 2.92
N GLY A 97 -4.27 11.62 3.79
CA GLY A 97 -3.69 12.94 4.01
C GLY A 97 -2.88 13.51 2.84
N ASP A 98 -2.51 12.69 1.84
CA ASP A 98 -1.69 13.13 0.69
C ASP A 98 -2.27 12.62 -0.64
N ILE A 99 -3.42 13.19 -1.03
CA ILE A 99 -4.06 12.87 -2.32
C ILE A 99 -3.20 13.35 -3.49
N ALA A 100 -2.50 14.48 -3.35
CA ALA A 100 -1.63 15.01 -4.38
C ALA A 100 -0.52 14.00 -4.75
N GLN A 101 0.15 13.41 -3.76
CA GLN A 101 1.13 12.36 -4.01
C GLN A 101 0.49 11.12 -4.66
N LEU A 102 -0.74 10.75 -4.28
CA LEU A 102 -1.44 9.63 -4.93
C LEU A 102 -1.71 9.91 -6.42
N LEU A 103 -2.11 11.15 -6.77
CA LEU A 103 -2.30 11.58 -8.15
C LEU A 103 -0.99 11.53 -8.95
N ASP A 104 0.13 11.91 -8.33
CA ASP A 104 1.41 12.03 -9.02
C ASP A 104 2.12 10.67 -9.18
N VAL A 105 1.93 9.74 -8.24
CA VAL A 105 2.65 8.46 -8.18
C VAL A 105 1.88 7.31 -8.82
N PHE A 106 0.54 7.31 -8.77
CA PHE A 106 -0.28 6.15 -9.15
C PHE A 106 -1.21 6.45 -10.33
N PRO A 107 -0.85 6.05 -11.57
CA PRO A 107 -1.68 6.29 -12.75
C PRO A 107 -3.12 5.81 -12.63
N ALA A 108 -3.34 4.60 -12.09
CA ALA A 108 -4.69 4.05 -11.90
C ALA A 108 -5.56 4.89 -10.95
N PHE A 109 -4.95 5.55 -9.97
CA PHE A 109 -5.66 6.48 -9.09
C PHE A 109 -5.97 7.79 -9.81
N ALA A 110 -4.99 8.37 -10.51
CA ALA A 110 -5.13 9.61 -11.26
C ALA A 110 -6.17 9.51 -12.39
N GLU A 111 -6.14 8.42 -13.16
CA GLU A 111 -7.10 8.12 -14.22
C GLU A 111 -8.51 8.07 -13.65
N ARG A 112 -8.70 7.35 -12.54
CA ARG A 112 -10.03 7.24 -11.91
C ARG A 112 -10.52 8.57 -11.34
N MET A 113 -9.64 9.36 -10.72
CA MET A 113 -9.97 10.70 -10.26
C MET A 113 -10.38 11.62 -11.43
N ALA A 114 -9.69 11.52 -12.57
CA ALA A 114 -10.04 12.29 -13.77
C ALA A 114 -11.39 11.85 -14.36
N GLU A 115 -11.73 10.56 -14.33
CA GLU A 115 -13.06 10.08 -14.71
C GLU A 115 -14.15 10.67 -13.80
N CYS A 116 -13.93 10.69 -12.48
CA CYS A 116 -14.84 11.30 -11.53
C CYS A 116 -14.99 12.81 -11.80
N ALA A 117 -13.90 13.53 -12.04
CA ALA A 117 -13.91 14.97 -12.32
C ALA A 117 -14.78 15.31 -13.54
N ARG A 118 -14.67 14.52 -14.64
CA ARG A 118 -15.50 14.72 -15.84
C ARG A 118 -17.01 14.67 -15.56
N VAL A 119 -17.45 13.95 -14.53
CA VAL A 119 -18.86 13.82 -14.14
C VAL A 119 -19.24 14.83 -13.07
N LEU A 120 -18.36 15.06 -12.09
CA LEU A 120 -18.66 15.86 -10.90
C LEU A 120 -18.46 17.35 -11.12
N ASP A 121 -17.43 17.77 -11.87
CA ASP A 121 -17.11 19.20 -12.05
C ASP A 121 -18.30 20.01 -12.61
N PRO A 122 -19.10 19.52 -13.58
CA PRO A 122 -20.30 20.22 -14.03
C PRO A 122 -21.42 20.32 -12.99
N LEU A 123 -21.46 19.39 -12.03
CA LEU A 123 -22.49 19.33 -10.97
C LEU A 123 -22.10 20.20 -9.77
N THR A 124 -20.80 20.33 -9.49
CA THR A 124 -20.27 21.08 -8.34
C THR A 124 -19.81 22.48 -8.70
N GLY A 125 -19.65 22.80 -9.98
CA GLY A 125 -19.22 24.11 -10.46
C GLY A 125 -17.76 24.45 -10.15
N GLY A 126 -16.92 23.44 -9.89
CA GLY A 126 -15.52 23.59 -9.50
C GLY A 126 -14.69 22.36 -9.89
N SER A 127 -13.37 22.53 -9.92
CA SER A 127 -12.42 21.50 -10.32
C SER A 127 -12.15 20.52 -9.17
N LEU A 128 -12.58 19.27 -9.33
CA LEU A 128 -12.33 18.20 -8.37
C LEU A 128 -10.83 17.93 -8.19
N LEU A 129 -10.04 18.02 -9.28
CA LEU A 129 -8.60 17.77 -9.23
C LEU A 129 -7.83 18.89 -8.51
N ASP A 130 -8.24 20.14 -8.69
CA ASP A 130 -7.64 21.26 -7.93
C ASP A 130 -7.98 21.12 -6.44
N ALA A 131 -9.24 20.81 -6.12
CA ALA A 131 -9.67 20.53 -4.76
C ALA A 131 -8.88 19.34 -4.15
N ALA A 132 -8.65 18.28 -4.91
CA ALA A 132 -7.87 17.11 -4.46
C ALA A 132 -6.42 17.47 -4.14
N ARG A 133 -5.82 18.42 -4.87
CA ARG A 133 -4.44 18.88 -4.63
C ARG A 133 -4.33 19.87 -3.48
N SER A 134 -5.41 20.60 -3.16
CA SER A 134 -5.42 21.61 -2.08
C SER A 134 -6.04 21.12 -0.76
N ALA A 135 -6.84 20.06 -0.78
CA ALA A 135 -7.61 19.62 0.38
C ALA A 135 -6.73 18.99 1.45
N THR A 136 -7.02 19.35 2.71
CA THR A 136 -6.60 18.55 3.87
C THR A 136 -7.74 17.58 4.23
N ALA A 137 -7.42 16.45 4.86
CA ALA A 137 -8.38 15.37 5.10
C ALA A 137 -9.71 15.80 5.77
N PRO A 138 -9.73 16.73 6.76
CA PRO A 138 -10.97 17.22 7.37
C PRO A 138 -11.82 18.10 6.44
N ASP A 139 -11.20 18.81 5.50
CA ASP A 139 -11.85 19.83 4.67
C ASP A 139 -12.40 19.27 3.35
N ALA A 140 -12.19 17.99 3.08
CA ALA A 140 -12.62 17.35 1.84
C ALA A 140 -14.16 17.33 1.74
N THR A 141 -14.70 17.85 0.64
CA THR A 141 -16.14 17.84 0.35
C THR A 141 -16.67 16.42 0.13
N GLY A 142 -17.98 16.20 0.32
CA GLY A 142 -18.61 14.89 0.05
C GLY A 142 -18.27 14.32 -1.34
N PRO A 143 -18.40 15.09 -2.44
CA PRO A 143 -17.98 14.64 -3.78
C PRO A 143 -16.50 14.26 -3.87
N LEU A 144 -15.61 15.02 -3.22
CA LEU A 144 -14.18 14.70 -3.18
C LEU A 144 -13.92 13.41 -2.40
N ARG A 145 -14.55 13.22 -1.23
CA ARG A 145 -14.43 11.99 -0.44
C ARG A 145 -14.89 10.77 -1.24
N TRP A 146 -16.03 10.88 -1.92
CA TRP A 146 -16.55 9.82 -2.78
C TRP A 146 -15.58 9.47 -3.92
N ALA A 147 -15.10 10.48 -4.65
CA ALA A 147 -14.18 10.30 -5.77
C ALA A 147 -12.85 9.65 -5.33
N VAL A 148 -12.33 10.08 -4.18
CA VAL A 148 -11.12 9.48 -3.59
C VAL A 148 -11.36 8.02 -3.21
N SER A 149 -12.49 7.69 -2.56
CA SER A 149 -12.83 6.32 -2.19
C SER A 149 -12.90 5.38 -3.40
N VAL A 150 -13.63 5.75 -4.46
CA VAL A 150 -13.72 4.91 -5.67
C VAL A 150 -12.39 4.82 -6.43
N SER A 151 -11.54 5.85 -6.34
CA SER A 151 -10.20 5.87 -6.92
C SER A 151 -9.21 5.00 -6.14
N LEU A 152 -9.31 4.94 -4.80
CA LEU A 152 -8.55 4.00 -3.98
C LEU A 152 -8.93 2.54 -4.29
N VAL A 153 -10.22 2.27 -4.52
CA VAL A 153 -10.67 0.93 -4.97
C VAL A 153 -10.04 0.56 -6.31
N ALA A 154 -9.99 1.50 -7.26
CA ALA A 154 -9.36 1.29 -8.56
C ALA A 154 -7.85 1.02 -8.41
N LEU A 155 -7.15 1.81 -7.58
CA LEU A 155 -5.74 1.60 -7.26
C LEU A 155 -5.48 0.20 -6.68
N TRP A 156 -6.24 -0.22 -5.66
CA TRP A 156 -6.07 -1.55 -5.07
C TRP A 156 -6.28 -2.67 -6.09
N ARG A 157 -7.30 -2.54 -6.95
CA ARG A 157 -7.56 -3.51 -8.03
C ARG A 157 -6.41 -3.56 -9.05
N ALA A 158 -5.83 -2.41 -9.41
CA ALA A 158 -4.68 -2.33 -10.29
C ALA A 158 -3.42 -2.98 -9.69
N LEU A 159 -3.29 -2.92 -8.35
CA LEU A 159 -2.25 -3.62 -7.59
C LEU A 159 -2.55 -5.13 -7.36
N GLY A 160 -3.62 -5.65 -7.95
CA GLY A 160 -3.99 -7.06 -7.88
C GLY A 160 -4.83 -7.45 -6.66
N VAL A 161 -5.17 -6.51 -5.76
CA VAL A 161 -6.05 -6.77 -4.62
C VAL A 161 -7.49 -6.54 -5.04
N ARG A 162 -8.27 -7.62 -5.18
CA ARG A 162 -9.67 -7.56 -5.57
C ARG A 162 -10.58 -7.87 -4.36
N PRO A 163 -11.52 -6.99 -4.02
CA PRO A 163 -12.45 -7.25 -2.93
C PRO A 163 -13.45 -8.34 -3.33
N ALA A 164 -13.77 -9.22 -2.38
CA ALA A 164 -14.90 -10.15 -2.48
C ALA A 164 -16.23 -9.43 -2.19
N ALA A 165 -16.20 -8.34 -1.43
CA ALA A 165 -17.32 -7.44 -1.18
C ALA A 165 -16.82 -6.03 -0.86
N LEU A 166 -17.70 -5.05 -1.07
CA LEU A 166 -17.50 -3.67 -0.60
C LEU A 166 -18.57 -3.35 0.43
N THR A 167 -18.21 -2.55 1.42
CA THR A 167 -19.15 -1.99 2.40
C THR A 167 -18.71 -0.56 2.71
N GLY A 168 -19.64 0.28 3.09
CA GLY A 168 -19.34 1.63 3.57
C GLY A 168 -20.24 2.02 4.72
N ASP A 169 -19.97 3.18 5.28
CA ASP A 169 -20.80 3.82 6.31
C ASP A 169 -21.12 5.26 5.85
N GLY A 170 -22.37 5.70 6.04
CA GLY A 170 -22.87 6.99 5.57
C GLY A 170 -22.59 7.23 4.08
N ASP A 171 -21.91 8.33 3.74
CA ASP A 171 -21.50 8.64 2.36
C ASP A 171 -20.70 7.51 1.68
N GLY A 172 -20.05 6.65 2.48
CA GLY A 172 -19.29 5.50 2.00
C GLY A 172 -20.15 4.39 1.39
N GLU A 173 -21.43 4.26 1.77
CA GLU A 173 -22.34 3.28 1.17
C GLU A 173 -22.53 3.54 -0.33
N THR A 174 -22.66 4.81 -0.73
CA THR A 174 -22.77 5.21 -2.14
C THR A 174 -21.50 4.93 -2.94
N ALA A 175 -20.33 4.91 -2.30
CA ALA A 175 -19.08 4.53 -2.95
C ALA A 175 -18.90 3.01 -3.04
N ALA A 176 -19.58 2.26 -2.18
CA ALA A 176 -19.52 0.80 -2.12
C ALA A 176 -20.52 0.12 -3.08
N ALA A 177 -21.65 0.79 -3.38
CA ALA A 177 -22.68 0.38 -4.33
C ALA A 177 -22.19 0.46 -5.78
#